data_AF-A0A0U5BCX3-F1
#
_entry.id   AF-A0A0U5BCX3-F1
#
_cell.length_a   1.000
_cell.length_b   1.000
_cell.length_c   1.000
_cell.angle_alpha   90.00
_cell.angle_beta   90.00
_cell.angle_gamma   90.00
#
_symmetry.space_group_name_H-M   'P 1'
#
loop_
_entity.id
_entity.type
_entity.pdbx_description
1 polymer ?
#
loop_
_entity_poly.entity_id
_entity_poly.type
_entity_poly.pdbx_seq_one_letter_code
_entity_poly.pdbx_strand_id
1 'polypeptide(L)'
;MSEYSWFDFDQVDFVTADSHFSHARISELAERPFTSIEEMNAELIRRWNETVGPSDVVLHLGDVALGPIEESIGLTAHLNGRRYLVPGNHDRVSPATQSKNAIERFAPLYEAAGWTILPEVIEGTRGGYRILASHYPYKGDSQESDRHTTHRPRWDDGIPLLHGHTHARDHGPNGHEFHVGVDAHGYAPLPFTVIDAWIRTLRDVEPWLEVAIREAREVIADLDATETSNSDTMFYLMGYNELRTALEELLSALESSHPNPPPNLTQG
;
A
#
# COMPACT_ATOMS: atom_id res chain seq x y z
N MET A 1 -4.27 -1.88 -17.57
CA MET A 1 -5.13 -2.11 -16.38
C MET A 1 -4.24 -2.72 -15.31
N SER A 2 -4.31 -2.24 -14.07
CA SER A 2 -3.54 -2.82 -12.96
C SER A 2 -3.83 -4.30 -12.80
N GLU A 3 -2.81 -5.11 -12.54
CA GLU A 3 -2.95 -6.54 -12.21
C GLU A 3 -3.37 -6.75 -10.73
N TYR A 4 -3.37 -5.68 -9.93
CA TYR A 4 -3.63 -5.72 -8.49
C TYR A 4 -5.04 -5.23 -8.14
N SER A 5 -5.53 -5.67 -6.98
CA SER A 5 -6.84 -5.23 -6.49
C SER A 5 -6.79 -3.78 -6.05
N TRP A 6 -7.78 -3.00 -6.49
CA TRP A 6 -7.86 -1.59 -6.17
C TRP A 6 -8.29 -1.36 -4.71
N PHE A 7 -7.63 -0.42 -4.02
CA PHE A 7 -7.88 -0.05 -2.64
C PHE A 7 -7.86 1.48 -2.47
N ASP A 8 -8.83 2.04 -1.77
CA ASP A 8 -8.86 3.47 -1.48
C ASP A 8 -7.95 3.76 -0.27
N PHE A 9 -6.78 4.37 -0.49
CA PHE A 9 -5.86 4.74 0.60
C PHE A 9 -6.25 6.06 1.28
N ASP A 10 -7.19 6.84 0.73
CA ASP A 10 -7.66 8.07 1.38
C ASP A 10 -8.38 7.78 2.71
N GLN A 11 -8.90 6.56 2.86
CA GLN A 11 -9.53 6.12 4.10
C GLN A 11 -8.55 5.74 5.22
N VAL A 12 -7.24 5.60 4.94
CA VAL A 12 -6.26 5.07 5.90
C VAL A 12 -5.64 6.18 6.74
N ASP A 13 -5.68 6.03 8.06
CA ASP A 13 -5.10 6.97 9.02
C ASP A 13 -3.68 6.55 9.44
N PHE A 14 -3.44 5.24 9.57
CA PHE A 14 -2.16 4.68 10.01
C PHE A 14 -1.74 3.45 9.20
N VAL A 15 -0.43 3.23 9.12
CA VAL A 15 0.16 2.06 8.46
C VAL A 15 1.24 1.43 9.35
N THR A 16 1.37 0.10 9.33
CA THR A 16 2.40 -0.63 10.08
C THR A 16 2.65 -2.00 9.49
N ALA A 17 3.70 -2.70 9.92
CA ALA A 17 3.95 -4.11 9.56
C ALA A 17 4.70 -4.84 10.68
N ASP A 18 4.81 -6.16 10.56
CA ASP A 18 5.76 -6.98 11.32
C ASP A 18 5.52 -6.99 12.84
N SER A 19 4.27 -6.86 13.31
CA SER A 19 3.96 -6.85 14.75
C SER A 19 4.46 -8.10 15.47
N HIS A 20 4.36 -9.28 14.83
CA HIS A 20 4.86 -10.55 15.35
C HIS A 20 4.38 -10.90 16.77
N PHE A 21 3.10 -10.68 17.06
CA PHE A 21 2.49 -11.11 18.32
C PHE A 21 2.80 -12.59 18.62
N SER A 22 3.19 -12.83 19.87
CA SER A 22 3.54 -14.16 20.38
C SER A 22 4.72 -14.87 19.68
N HIS A 23 5.56 -14.15 18.94
CA HIS A 23 6.75 -14.73 18.31
C HIS A 23 7.92 -14.82 19.31
N ALA A 24 8.13 -15.99 19.91
CA ALA A 24 9.15 -16.20 20.95
C ALA A 24 10.58 -15.76 20.60
N ARG A 25 10.98 -15.89 19.33
CA ARG A 25 12.35 -15.61 18.89
C ARG A 25 12.51 -14.22 18.26
N ILE A 26 11.44 -13.44 18.09
CA ILE A 26 11.56 -12.18 17.36
C ILE A 26 12.44 -11.16 18.09
N SER A 27 12.43 -11.16 19.43
CA SER A 27 13.30 -10.29 20.20
C SER A 27 14.78 -10.57 19.97
N GLU A 28 15.15 -11.83 19.75
CA GLU A 28 16.53 -12.21 19.40
C GLU A 28 16.85 -11.88 17.94
N LEU A 29 15.92 -12.16 17.03
CA LEU A 29 16.13 -12.04 15.58
C LEU A 29 16.11 -10.58 15.07
N ALA A 30 15.26 -9.74 15.65
CA ALA A 30 15.10 -8.33 15.31
C ALA A 30 15.63 -7.41 16.43
N GLU A 31 16.37 -7.97 17.38
CA GLU A 31 16.99 -7.28 18.52
C GLU A 31 16.00 -6.46 19.38
N ARG A 32 14.72 -6.85 19.44
CA ARG A 32 13.71 -6.10 20.20
C ARG A 32 14.06 -6.07 21.69
N PRO A 33 13.87 -4.93 22.38
CA PRO A 33 14.32 -4.73 23.75
C PRO A 33 13.37 -5.34 24.80
N PHE A 34 12.75 -6.49 24.51
CA PHE A 34 11.78 -7.14 25.39
C PHE A 34 12.36 -8.40 26.01
N THR A 35 12.15 -8.56 27.31
CA THR A 35 12.66 -9.70 28.10
C THR A 35 11.74 -10.92 28.04
N SER A 36 10.47 -10.72 27.69
CA SER A 36 9.50 -11.81 27.50
C SER A 36 8.49 -11.51 26.39
N ILE A 37 7.80 -12.56 25.94
CA ILE A 37 6.72 -12.46 24.94
C ILE A 37 5.55 -11.66 25.49
N GLU A 38 5.22 -11.87 26.76
CA GLU A 38 4.13 -11.19 27.46
C GLU A 38 4.41 -9.69 27.57
N GLU A 39 5.65 -9.31 27.90
CA GLU A 39 6.09 -7.91 27.92
C GLU A 39 5.95 -7.28 26.53
N MET A 40 6.47 -7.95 25.49
CA MET A 40 6.37 -7.47 24.11
C MET A 40 4.91 -7.29 23.67
N ASN A 41 4.07 -8.30 23.88
CA ASN A 41 2.66 -8.27 23.48
C ASN A 41 1.92 -7.13 24.20
N ALA A 42 2.16 -6.94 25.50
CA ALA A 42 1.56 -5.87 26.27
C ALA A 42 2.02 -4.49 25.78
N GLU A 43 3.31 -4.32 25.47
CA GLU A 43 3.84 -3.06 24.97
C GLU A 43 3.32 -2.72 23.58
N LEU A 44 3.24 -3.69 22.67
CA LEU A 44 2.67 -3.50 21.33
C LEU A 44 1.21 -3.03 21.42
N ILE A 45 0.39 -3.67 22.28
CA ILE A 45 -1.00 -3.25 22.50
C ILE A 45 -1.05 -1.84 23.07
N ARG A 46 -0.21 -1.54 24.08
CA ARG A 46 -0.17 -0.21 24.72
C ARG A 46 0.15 0.88 23.70
N ARG A 47 1.25 0.72 22.94
CA ARG A 47 1.71 1.70 21.95
C ARG A 47 0.73 1.87 20.79
N TRP A 48 0.13 0.77 20.33
CA TRP A 48 -0.93 0.82 19.35
C TRP A 48 -2.09 1.68 19.85
N ASN A 49 -2.63 1.38 21.03
CA ASN A 49 -3.83 2.04 21.54
C ASN A 49 -3.58 3.48 22.04
N GLU A 50 -2.33 3.85 22.32
CA GLU A 50 -1.94 5.25 22.55
C GLU A 50 -1.92 6.08 21.27
N THR A 51 -1.69 5.43 20.13
CA THR A 51 -1.53 6.09 18.83
C THR A 51 -2.83 6.08 18.03
N VAL A 52 -3.56 4.96 18.07
CA VAL A 52 -4.73 4.67 17.25
C VAL A 52 -5.98 4.76 18.10
N GLY A 53 -6.91 5.62 17.70
CA GLY A 53 -8.24 5.75 18.25
C GLY A 53 -9.21 4.69 17.71
N PRO A 54 -10.36 4.46 18.38
CA PRO A 54 -11.32 3.42 17.98
C PRO A 54 -11.95 3.60 16.58
N SER A 55 -12.00 4.83 16.06
CA SER A 55 -12.58 5.17 14.75
C SER A 55 -11.59 5.07 13.59
N ASP A 56 -10.30 5.09 13.91
CA ASP A 56 -9.22 5.23 12.95
C ASP A 56 -9.08 3.96 12.11
N VAL A 57 -8.50 4.09 10.93
CA VAL A 57 -8.26 2.99 10.00
C VAL A 57 -6.77 2.69 9.94
N VAL A 58 -6.43 1.43 10.17
CA VAL A 58 -5.05 0.95 10.13
C VAL A 58 -4.88 -0.08 9.03
N LEU A 59 -3.87 0.12 8.18
CA LEU A 59 -3.40 -0.85 7.21
C LEU A 59 -2.16 -1.58 7.75
N HIS A 60 -2.24 -2.89 7.93
CA HIS A 60 -1.13 -3.71 8.38
C HIS A 60 -0.55 -4.53 7.22
N LEU A 61 0.75 -4.40 6.97
CA LEU A 61 1.44 -5.08 5.86
C LEU A 61 2.13 -6.35 6.35
N GLY A 62 1.33 -7.27 6.87
CA GLY A 62 1.73 -8.65 7.08
C GLY A 62 2.51 -8.93 8.35
N ASP A 63 2.61 -10.22 8.66
CA ASP A 63 3.33 -10.81 9.80
C ASP A 63 2.81 -10.31 11.16
N VAL A 64 1.50 -10.45 11.34
CA VAL A 64 0.78 -9.98 12.53
C VAL A 64 1.14 -10.83 13.75
N ALA A 65 1.12 -12.15 13.62
CA ALA A 65 1.27 -13.08 14.75
C ALA A 65 1.87 -14.43 14.32
N LEU A 66 2.74 -15.04 15.16
CA LEU A 66 3.43 -16.31 14.81
C LEU A 66 3.39 -17.40 15.90
N GLY A 67 2.81 -17.14 17.08
CA GLY A 67 2.61 -18.16 18.12
C GLY A 67 1.48 -19.16 17.81
N PRO A 68 0.95 -19.88 18.82
CA PRO A 68 -0.32 -20.61 18.68
C PRO A 68 -1.40 -19.67 18.15
N ILE A 69 -1.81 -19.85 16.90
CA ILE A 69 -2.41 -18.77 16.13
C ILE A 69 -3.74 -18.27 16.71
N GLU A 70 -4.54 -19.17 17.27
CA GLU A 70 -5.83 -18.82 17.90
C GLU A 70 -5.64 -17.86 19.08
N GLU A 71 -4.70 -18.15 19.97
CA GLU A 71 -4.35 -17.29 21.10
C GLU A 71 -3.67 -16.00 20.62
N SER A 72 -2.73 -16.13 19.68
CA SER A 72 -1.88 -15.03 19.24
C SER A 72 -2.66 -13.98 18.44
N ILE A 73 -3.55 -14.41 17.54
CA ILE A 73 -4.43 -13.47 16.83
C ILE A 73 -5.53 -12.94 17.74
N GLY A 74 -6.00 -13.73 18.71
CA GLY A 74 -6.98 -13.31 19.71
C GLY A 74 -6.50 -12.13 20.55
N LEU A 75 -5.19 -12.03 20.84
CA LEU A 75 -4.61 -10.84 21.50
C LEU A 75 -4.88 -9.55 20.72
N THR A 76 -4.88 -9.62 19.39
CA THR A 76 -5.09 -8.45 18.53
C THR A 76 -6.52 -7.91 18.58
N ALA A 77 -7.48 -8.65 19.15
CA ALA A 77 -8.84 -8.14 19.36
C ALA A 77 -8.89 -6.91 20.31
N HIS A 78 -7.83 -6.67 21.08
CA HIS A 78 -7.69 -5.51 21.96
C HIS A 78 -7.15 -4.26 21.26
N LEU A 79 -6.80 -4.35 19.98
CA LEU A 79 -6.27 -3.23 19.21
C LEU A 79 -7.41 -2.32 18.74
N ASN A 80 -7.25 -1.02 18.95
CA ASN A 80 -8.15 0.00 18.46
C ASN A 80 -8.14 0.09 16.92
N GLY A 81 -9.23 0.65 16.39
CA GLY A 81 -9.36 0.98 14.99
C GLY A 81 -9.94 -0.14 14.13
N ARG A 82 -10.36 0.25 12.93
CA ARG A 82 -10.74 -0.64 11.82
C ARG A 82 -9.46 -1.09 11.12
N ARG A 83 -9.28 -2.40 10.98
CA ARG A 83 -7.96 -2.97 10.63
C ARG A 83 -8.03 -3.78 9.36
N TYR A 84 -7.22 -3.39 8.38
CA TYR A 84 -6.98 -4.12 7.15
C TYR A 84 -5.65 -4.86 7.23
N LEU A 85 -5.60 -6.08 6.69
CA LEU A 85 -4.38 -6.90 6.64
C LEU A 85 -4.05 -7.23 5.19
N VAL A 86 -2.88 -6.79 4.72
CA VAL A 86 -2.19 -7.33 3.54
C VAL A 86 -1.28 -8.46 4.04
N PRO A 87 -1.57 -9.75 3.79
CA PRO A 87 -0.88 -10.86 4.44
C PRO A 87 0.61 -10.95 4.12
N GLY A 88 1.42 -11.24 5.14
CA GLY A 88 2.85 -11.57 5.02
C GLY A 88 3.10 -13.08 5.10
N ASN A 89 4.34 -13.52 4.83
CA ASN A 89 4.66 -14.97 4.78
C ASN A 89 4.38 -15.72 6.09
N HIS A 90 4.41 -15.04 7.23
CA HIS A 90 4.16 -15.65 8.53
C HIS A 90 2.67 -15.73 8.89
N ASP A 91 1.82 -15.00 8.18
CA ASP A 91 0.37 -15.05 8.39
C ASP A 91 -0.23 -16.36 7.86
N ARG A 92 -1.12 -16.96 8.66
CA ARG A 92 -1.82 -18.21 8.30
C ARG A 92 -2.89 -18.03 7.23
N VAL A 93 -3.04 -16.81 6.74
CA VAL A 93 -3.95 -16.42 5.66
C VAL A 93 -3.19 -15.98 4.40
N SER A 94 -1.86 -16.11 4.36
CA SER A 94 -1.05 -15.76 3.18
C SER A 94 -1.02 -16.88 2.14
N PRO A 95 -1.43 -16.60 0.89
CA PRO A 95 -1.20 -17.47 -0.27
C PRO A 95 0.27 -17.86 -0.51
N ALA A 96 1.24 -17.02 -0.12
CA ALA A 96 2.67 -17.30 -0.28
C ALA A 96 3.17 -18.53 0.48
N THR A 97 2.56 -18.85 1.62
CA THR A 97 3.01 -19.95 2.48
C THR A 97 1.94 -20.96 2.86
N GLN A 98 0.67 -20.67 2.58
CA GLN A 98 -0.46 -21.50 2.97
C GLN A 98 -1.23 -22.05 1.77
N SER A 99 -1.78 -23.26 1.93
CA SER A 99 -2.73 -23.80 0.96
C SER A 99 -4.10 -23.13 1.11
N LYS A 100 -4.92 -23.16 0.06
CA LYS A 100 -6.30 -22.61 0.11
C LYS A 100 -7.12 -23.15 1.29
N ASN A 101 -7.06 -24.46 1.54
CA ASN A 101 -7.76 -25.08 2.67
C ASN A 101 -7.25 -24.58 4.03
N ALA A 102 -5.95 -24.27 4.15
CA ALA A 102 -5.40 -23.70 5.37
C ALA A 102 -5.89 -22.25 5.56
N ILE A 103 -5.89 -21.45 4.49
CA ILE A 103 -6.40 -20.08 4.51
C ILE A 103 -7.87 -20.06 4.92
N GLU A 104 -8.72 -20.87 4.28
CA GLU A 104 -10.15 -21.00 4.61
C GLU A 104 -10.39 -21.42 6.07
N ARG A 105 -9.50 -22.26 6.62
CA ARG A 105 -9.55 -22.68 8.02
C ARG A 105 -9.22 -21.55 8.98
N PHE A 106 -8.23 -20.71 8.67
CA PHE A 106 -7.71 -19.70 9.61
C PHE A 106 -8.31 -18.31 9.43
N ALA A 107 -8.81 -17.95 8.25
CA ALA A 107 -9.42 -16.65 7.98
C ALA A 107 -10.51 -16.24 8.99
N PRO A 108 -11.42 -17.14 9.43
CA PRO A 108 -12.43 -16.78 10.43
C PRO A 108 -11.85 -16.33 11.78
N LEU A 109 -10.65 -16.79 12.16
CA LEU A 109 -9.99 -16.35 13.40
C LEU A 109 -9.48 -14.92 13.30
N TYR A 110 -8.95 -14.53 12.14
CA TYR A 110 -8.50 -13.16 11.87
C TYR A 110 -9.70 -12.21 11.82
N GLU A 111 -10.76 -12.61 11.13
CA GLU A 111 -12.01 -11.83 11.05
C GLU A 111 -12.66 -11.65 12.43
N ALA A 112 -12.72 -12.71 13.24
CA ALA A 112 -13.23 -12.63 14.61
C ALA A 112 -12.37 -11.71 15.51
N ALA A 113 -11.07 -11.59 15.23
CA ALA A 113 -10.19 -10.65 15.91
C ALA A 113 -10.29 -9.21 15.37
N GLY A 114 -11.11 -8.97 14.35
CA GLY A 114 -11.42 -7.65 13.78
C GLY A 114 -10.59 -7.26 12.55
N TRP A 115 -9.95 -8.22 11.89
CA TRP A 115 -9.19 -7.97 10.66
C TRP A 115 -10.04 -8.17 9.40
N THR A 116 -9.92 -7.24 8.46
CA THR A 116 -10.37 -7.44 7.08
C THR A 116 -9.16 -7.85 6.24
N ILE A 117 -9.17 -9.08 5.73
CA ILE A 117 -8.07 -9.64 4.94
C ILE A 117 -8.14 -9.11 3.50
N LEU A 118 -7.04 -8.56 3.03
CA LEU A 118 -6.85 -8.06 1.66
C LEU A 118 -5.94 -9.01 0.86
N PRO A 119 -5.83 -8.83 -0.46
CA PRO A 119 -4.80 -9.51 -1.28
C PRO A 119 -3.37 -9.14 -0.84
N GLU A 120 -2.38 -9.96 -1.23
CA GLU A 120 -0.95 -9.80 -0.85
C GLU A 120 -0.28 -8.57 -1.47
N VAL A 121 -0.87 -8.05 -2.54
CA VAL A 121 -0.50 -6.78 -3.15
C VAL A 121 -1.79 -6.03 -3.47
N ILE A 122 -1.89 -4.80 -2.98
CA ILE A 122 -2.97 -3.87 -3.30
C ILE A 122 -2.41 -2.63 -3.95
N GLU A 123 -3.19 -2.05 -4.86
CA GLU A 123 -2.87 -0.79 -5.53
C GLU A 123 -4.01 0.19 -5.33
N GLY A 124 -3.72 1.48 -5.32
CA GLY A 124 -4.75 2.50 -5.40
C GLY A 124 -4.18 3.89 -5.27
N THR A 125 -4.98 4.81 -4.73
CA THR A 125 -4.59 6.22 -4.62
C THR A 125 -4.73 6.79 -3.23
N ARG A 126 -3.82 7.72 -2.90
CA ARG A 126 -3.84 8.60 -1.72
C ARG A 126 -3.57 10.03 -2.16
N GLY A 127 -4.51 10.94 -1.94
CA GLY A 127 -4.39 12.33 -2.38
C GLY A 127 -4.13 12.46 -3.89
N GLY A 128 -4.65 11.51 -4.68
CA GLY A 128 -4.43 11.41 -6.12
C GLY A 128 -3.14 10.71 -6.55
N TYR A 129 -2.19 10.43 -5.65
CA TYR A 129 -0.96 9.70 -6.00
C TYR A 129 -1.19 8.19 -5.98
N ARG A 130 -0.66 7.46 -6.98
CA ARG A 130 -0.68 5.99 -6.95
C ARG A 130 0.22 5.46 -5.85
N ILE A 131 -0.24 4.42 -5.16
CA ILE A 131 0.49 3.71 -4.11
C ILE A 131 0.28 2.21 -4.31
N LEU A 132 1.36 1.45 -4.10
CA LEU A 132 1.32 0.02 -3.86
C LEU A 132 1.57 -0.28 -2.37
N ALA A 133 0.92 -1.31 -1.87
CA ALA A 133 1.24 -1.86 -0.56
C ALA A 133 1.36 -3.38 -0.65
N SER A 134 2.45 -3.89 -0.11
CA SER A 134 2.73 -5.32 0.02
C SER A 134 3.51 -5.57 1.29
N HIS A 135 3.49 -6.79 1.83
CA HIS A 135 4.42 -7.14 2.90
C HIS A 135 5.88 -7.09 2.41
N TYR A 136 6.13 -7.52 1.17
CA TYR A 136 7.47 -7.61 0.61
C TYR A 136 7.91 -6.33 -0.11
N PRO A 137 9.20 -5.95 -0.05
CA PRO A 137 9.77 -4.91 -0.90
C PRO A 137 9.91 -5.37 -2.36
N TYR A 138 10.09 -4.43 -3.29
CA TYR A 138 10.47 -4.67 -4.68
C TYR A 138 11.72 -5.53 -4.79
N LYS A 139 12.75 -5.21 -3.99
CA LYS A 139 14.03 -5.94 -3.92
C LYS A 139 14.56 -5.99 -2.50
N GLY A 140 15.30 -7.04 -2.17
CA GLY A 140 15.88 -7.23 -0.85
C GLY A 140 15.00 -8.05 0.09
N ASP A 141 15.64 -8.65 1.08
CA ASP A 141 15.02 -9.47 2.13
C ASP A 141 15.84 -9.26 3.42
N SER A 142 15.34 -9.76 4.54
CA SER A 142 16.09 -9.93 5.79
C SER A 142 17.32 -10.85 5.66
N GLN A 143 17.47 -11.54 4.52
CA GLN A 143 18.55 -12.47 4.19
C GLN A 143 19.26 -12.03 2.90
N GLU A 144 20.46 -12.57 2.62
CA GLU A 144 21.25 -12.24 1.42
C GLU A 144 20.56 -12.58 0.08
N SER A 145 19.49 -13.40 0.11
CA SER A 145 18.74 -13.81 -1.07
C SER A 145 17.24 -13.52 -0.93
N ASP A 146 16.63 -12.99 -1.99
CA ASP A 146 15.20 -12.70 -2.07
C ASP A 146 14.37 -13.99 -1.98
N ARG A 147 13.50 -14.10 -0.97
CA ARG A 147 12.47 -15.14 -0.87
C ARG A 147 11.12 -14.64 -1.37
N HIS A 148 10.22 -15.59 -1.68
CA HIS A 148 8.84 -15.35 -2.14
C HIS A 148 8.71 -14.42 -3.35
N THR A 149 9.68 -14.47 -4.27
CA THR A 149 9.80 -13.57 -5.43
C THR A 149 8.55 -13.48 -6.33
N THR A 150 7.72 -14.52 -6.39
CA THR A 150 6.48 -14.53 -7.17
C THR A 150 5.30 -13.80 -6.51
N HIS A 151 5.43 -13.42 -5.24
CA HIS A 151 4.40 -12.76 -4.43
C HIS A 151 4.77 -11.31 -4.10
N ARG A 152 5.88 -10.84 -4.69
CA ARG A 152 6.34 -9.47 -4.63
C ARG A 152 5.69 -8.64 -5.74
N PRO A 153 5.58 -7.32 -5.57
CA PRO A 153 5.42 -6.42 -6.70
C PRO A 153 6.50 -6.73 -7.74
N ARG A 154 6.08 -6.94 -8.99
CA ARG A 154 6.94 -7.60 -9.99
C ARG A 154 8.11 -6.72 -10.44
N TRP A 155 7.94 -5.40 -10.50
CA TRP A 155 8.96 -4.43 -10.93
C TRP A 155 8.77 -3.09 -10.22
N ASP A 156 9.88 -2.39 -10.00
CA ASP A 156 9.88 -0.99 -9.60
C ASP A 156 9.67 -0.12 -10.86
N ASP A 157 8.40 0.13 -11.16
CA ASP A 157 7.96 1.01 -12.25
C ASP A 157 7.86 2.49 -11.79
N GLY A 158 8.53 2.85 -10.67
CA GLY A 158 8.50 4.19 -10.09
C GLY A 158 7.25 4.49 -9.25
N ILE A 159 6.45 3.47 -8.93
CA ILE A 159 5.26 3.63 -8.08
C ILE A 159 5.70 3.53 -6.61
N PRO A 160 5.31 4.49 -5.73
CA PRO A 160 5.56 4.37 -4.30
C PRO A 160 5.02 3.06 -3.71
N LEU A 161 5.88 2.30 -3.05
CA LEU A 161 5.57 1.03 -2.37
C LEU A 161 5.76 1.17 -0.87
N LEU A 162 4.74 0.77 -0.11
CA LEU A 162 4.84 0.55 1.33
C LEU A 162 5.14 -0.93 1.61
N HIS A 163 6.10 -1.21 2.50
CA HIS A 163 6.48 -2.59 2.82
C HIS A 163 6.93 -2.86 4.27
N GLY A 164 6.90 -4.13 4.64
CA GLY A 164 7.42 -4.66 5.92
C GLY A 164 8.64 -5.56 5.68
N HIS A 165 8.62 -6.73 6.31
CA HIS A 165 9.45 -7.92 6.07
C HIS A 165 10.93 -7.83 6.44
N THR A 166 11.58 -6.69 6.24
CA THR A 166 13.05 -6.58 6.38
C THR A 166 13.52 -6.46 7.83
N HIS A 167 12.63 -6.11 8.78
CA HIS A 167 12.92 -5.88 10.21
C HIS A 167 14.00 -4.82 10.49
N ALA A 168 14.26 -3.98 9.52
CA ALA A 168 15.48 -3.21 9.52
C ALA A 168 15.20 -1.82 10.13
N ARG A 169 16.07 -1.37 11.03
CA ARG A 169 15.73 -0.41 12.11
C ARG A 169 15.80 1.06 11.72
N ASP A 170 16.58 1.38 10.71
CA ASP A 170 16.90 2.75 10.28
C ASP A 170 16.23 3.14 8.96
N HIS A 171 15.36 2.30 8.41
CA HIS A 171 14.82 2.55 7.08
C HIS A 171 13.45 3.20 7.14
N GLY A 172 13.41 4.47 6.76
CA GLY A 172 12.23 5.11 6.19
C GLY A 172 12.25 4.92 4.67
N PRO A 173 12.18 6.00 3.88
CA PRO A 173 12.15 5.87 2.44
C PRO A 173 13.50 5.43 1.85
N ASN A 174 13.45 4.53 0.87
CA ASN A 174 14.57 4.11 0.03
C ASN A 174 14.12 4.03 -1.43
N GLY A 175 14.50 5.02 -2.25
CA GLY A 175 13.95 5.16 -3.60
C GLY A 175 12.42 5.31 -3.56
N HIS A 176 11.73 4.44 -4.29
CA HIS A 176 10.26 4.37 -4.33
C HIS A 176 9.68 3.45 -3.25
N GLU A 177 10.46 3.02 -2.26
CA GLU A 177 9.98 2.12 -1.19
C GLU A 177 9.98 2.82 0.17
N PHE A 178 9.03 2.48 1.04
CA PHE A 178 8.99 2.96 2.41
C PHE A 178 8.73 1.79 3.35
N HIS A 179 9.70 1.51 4.22
CA HIS A 179 9.55 0.48 5.24
C HIS A 179 8.68 0.98 6.40
N VAL A 180 7.61 0.26 6.73
CA VAL A 180 6.63 0.60 7.79
C VAL A 180 6.64 -0.40 8.97
N GLY A 181 7.69 -1.22 9.09
CA GLY A 181 7.79 -2.23 10.15
C GLY A 181 7.91 -1.61 11.54
N VAL A 182 7.27 -2.23 12.52
CA VAL A 182 7.28 -1.77 13.93
C VAL A 182 8.69 -1.58 14.51
N ASP A 183 9.66 -2.34 14.02
CA ASP A 183 11.06 -2.28 14.47
C ASP A 183 11.75 -0.96 14.11
N ALA A 184 11.31 -0.28 13.04
CA ALA A 184 11.82 1.03 12.62
C ALA A 184 11.05 2.21 13.25
N HIS A 185 9.77 1.99 13.58
CA HIS A 185 8.84 3.07 13.96
C HIS A 185 8.43 3.05 15.43
N GLY A 186 9.35 2.59 16.28
CA GLY A 186 9.16 2.64 17.73
C GLY A 186 7.99 1.78 18.23
N TYR A 187 7.73 0.65 17.58
CA TYR A 187 6.72 -0.31 17.99
C TYR A 187 5.28 0.23 18.01
N ALA A 188 4.99 1.22 17.16
CA ALA A 188 3.67 1.85 17.03
C ALA A 188 3.30 2.04 15.55
N PRO A 189 2.00 2.09 15.21
CA PRO A 189 1.57 2.45 13.87
C PRO A 189 2.03 3.84 13.45
N LEU A 190 2.49 3.96 12.20
CA LEU A 190 2.96 5.22 11.63
C LEU A 190 1.77 6.01 11.08
N PRO A 191 1.60 7.31 11.42
CA PRO A 191 0.59 8.14 10.79
C PRO A 191 0.80 8.20 9.28
N PHE A 192 -0.26 8.00 8.50
CA PHE A 192 -0.17 8.00 7.03
C PHE A 192 0.29 9.35 6.47
N THR A 193 0.15 10.44 7.25
CA THR A 193 0.68 11.76 6.90
C THR A 193 2.20 11.80 6.73
N VAL A 194 2.94 10.87 7.35
CA VAL A 194 4.38 10.71 7.12
C VAL A 194 4.63 10.16 5.71
N ILE A 195 3.81 9.22 5.27
CA ILE A 195 3.83 8.68 3.90
C ILE A 195 3.43 9.77 2.90
N ASP A 196 2.38 10.54 3.20
CA ASP A 196 1.96 11.68 2.37
C ASP A 196 3.11 12.69 2.17
N ALA A 197 3.87 12.97 3.24
CA ALA A 197 5.02 13.86 3.18
C ALA A 197 6.16 13.26 2.33
N TRP A 198 6.45 11.97 2.47
CA TRP A 198 7.46 11.29 1.66
C TRP A 198 7.12 11.27 0.18
N ILE A 199 5.89 10.90 -0.20
CA ILE A 199 5.47 10.82 -1.61
C ILE A 199 5.69 12.16 -2.31
N ARG A 200 5.40 13.27 -1.63
CA ARG A 200 5.63 14.63 -2.17
C ARG A 200 7.11 14.99 -2.39
N THR A 201 8.04 14.21 -1.84
CA THR A 201 9.49 14.39 -2.09
C THR A 201 9.97 13.65 -3.35
N LEU A 202 9.20 12.69 -3.85
CA LEU A 202 9.52 11.93 -5.06
C LEU A 202 9.24 12.82 -6.27
N ARG A 203 10.29 13.20 -7.00
CA ARG A 203 10.23 14.19 -8.09
C ARG A 203 9.66 13.64 -9.39
N ASP A 204 9.66 12.33 -9.51
CA ASP A 204 9.23 11.54 -10.66
C ASP A 204 7.85 10.91 -10.44
N VAL A 205 7.21 11.20 -9.30
CA VAL A 205 5.86 10.74 -8.98
C VAL A 205 4.88 11.90 -9.14
N GLU A 206 3.99 11.77 -10.12
CA GLU A 206 2.92 12.73 -10.41
C GLU A 206 1.56 12.17 -9.94
N PRO A 207 0.58 13.03 -9.61
CA PRO A 207 -0.79 12.59 -9.35
C PRO A 207 -1.32 11.78 -10.55
N TRP A 208 -2.05 10.69 -10.26
CA TRP A 208 -2.60 9.79 -11.27
C TRP A 208 -3.47 10.51 -12.29
N LEU A 209 -4.19 11.55 -11.86
CA LEU A 209 -4.99 12.37 -12.76
C LEU A 209 -4.12 13.08 -13.80
N GLU A 210 -2.97 13.63 -13.42
CA GLU A 210 -2.06 14.31 -14.34
C GLU A 210 -1.45 13.30 -15.33
N VAL A 211 -1.06 12.12 -14.85
CA VAL A 211 -0.58 11.02 -15.69
C VAL A 211 -1.65 10.60 -16.70
N ALA A 212 -2.89 10.37 -16.24
CA ALA A 212 -4.00 9.97 -17.09
C ALA A 212 -4.34 11.06 -18.13
N ILE A 213 -4.29 12.34 -17.75
CA ILE A 213 -4.46 13.47 -18.66
C ILE A 213 -3.37 13.48 -19.73
N ARG A 214 -2.10 13.29 -19.34
CA ARG A 214 -0.96 13.28 -20.28
C ARG A 214 -1.07 12.11 -21.26
N GLU A 215 -1.30 10.89 -20.76
CA GLU A 215 -1.48 9.71 -21.60
C GLU A 215 -2.68 9.85 -22.55
N ALA A 216 -3.81 10.40 -22.06
CA ALA A 216 -4.95 10.70 -22.91
C ALA A 216 -4.61 11.68 -24.04
N ARG A 217 -3.82 12.72 -23.75
CA ARG A 217 -3.35 13.69 -24.75
C ARG A 217 -2.38 13.06 -25.75
N GLU A 218 -1.48 12.17 -25.31
CA GLU A 218 -0.58 11.41 -26.19
C GLU A 218 -1.37 10.50 -27.13
N VAL A 219 -2.36 9.77 -26.61
CA VAL A 219 -3.25 8.93 -27.43
C VAL A 219 -3.99 9.77 -28.49
N ILE A 220 -4.50 10.96 -28.13
CA ILE A 220 -5.13 11.86 -29.10
C ILE A 220 -4.12 12.28 -30.18
N ALA A 221 -2.90 12.67 -29.79
CA ALA A 221 -1.88 13.11 -30.73
C ALA A 221 -1.43 11.99 -31.69
N ASP A 222 -1.26 10.76 -31.19
CA ASP A 222 -0.93 9.60 -32.01
C ASP A 222 -2.06 9.25 -32.98
N LEU A 223 -3.31 9.31 -32.53
CA LEU A 223 -4.48 9.12 -33.38
C LEU A 223 -4.57 10.19 -34.47
N ASP A 224 -4.31 11.46 -34.15
CA ASP A 224 -4.28 12.57 -35.10
C ASP A 224 -3.18 12.41 -36.17
N ALA A 225 -2.06 11.76 -35.81
CA ALA A 225 -0.93 11.51 -36.69
C ALA A 225 -1.09 10.25 -37.58
N THR A 226 -2.13 9.43 -37.36
CA THR A 226 -2.30 8.16 -38.08
C THR A 226 -2.93 8.36 -39.46
N GLU A 227 -2.20 8.07 -40.54
CA GLU A 227 -2.76 8.09 -41.91
C GLU A 227 -3.77 6.93 -42.12
N THR A 228 -5.00 7.26 -42.49
CA THR A 228 -6.05 6.27 -42.78
C THR A 228 -6.05 5.86 -44.25
N SER A 229 -5.91 4.56 -44.51
CA SER A 229 -6.06 3.97 -45.86
C SER A 229 -7.52 3.98 -46.33
N ASN A 230 -7.72 4.11 -47.64
CA ASN A 230 -8.93 4.52 -48.36
C ASN A 230 -10.14 3.54 -48.35
N SER A 231 -10.35 2.77 -47.29
CA SER A 231 -11.60 2.01 -47.12
C SER A 231 -11.92 1.90 -45.63
N ASP A 232 -13.09 2.42 -45.25
CA ASP A 232 -13.64 2.64 -43.88
C ASP A 232 -13.35 3.99 -43.19
N THR A 233 -12.90 4.99 -43.95
CA THR A 233 -12.57 6.34 -43.45
C THR A 233 -13.76 7.04 -42.75
N MET A 234 -15.00 6.91 -43.24
CA MET A 234 -16.15 7.62 -42.67
C MET A 234 -16.64 7.05 -41.32
N PHE A 235 -16.69 5.72 -41.15
CA PHE A 235 -17.07 5.10 -39.89
C PHE A 235 -15.99 5.28 -38.82
N TYR A 236 -14.72 5.18 -39.23
CA TYR A 236 -13.58 5.49 -38.38
C TYR A 236 -13.62 6.97 -37.93
N LEU A 237 -13.86 7.92 -38.85
CA LEU A 237 -13.92 9.35 -38.53
C LEU A 237 -15.10 9.75 -37.64
N MET A 238 -16.27 9.11 -37.75
CA MET A 238 -17.41 9.42 -36.87
C MET A 238 -17.15 8.94 -35.44
N GLY A 239 -16.73 7.68 -35.26
CA GLY A 239 -16.36 7.16 -33.94
C GLY A 239 -15.17 7.91 -33.34
N TYR A 240 -14.19 8.29 -34.17
CA TYR A 240 -13.05 9.12 -33.81
C TYR A 240 -13.47 10.50 -33.27
N ASN A 241 -14.34 11.22 -33.97
CA ASN A 241 -14.76 12.56 -33.53
C ASN A 241 -15.59 12.50 -32.25
N GLU A 242 -16.43 11.48 -32.06
CA GLU A 242 -17.20 11.29 -30.83
C GLU A 242 -16.30 10.97 -29.63
N LEU A 243 -15.33 10.06 -29.79
CA LEU A 243 -14.33 9.75 -28.76
C LEU A 243 -13.48 10.97 -28.41
N ARG A 244 -13.00 11.70 -29.42
CA ARG A 244 -12.22 12.93 -29.22
C ARG A 244 -13.02 13.98 -28.46
N THR A 245 -14.25 14.26 -28.89
CA THR A 245 -15.11 15.27 -28.25
C THR A 245 -15.39 14.89 -26.80
N ALA A 246 -15.75 13.63 -26.52
CA ALA A 246 -16.00 13.17 -25.16
C ALA A 246 -14.76 13.26 -24.26
N LEU A 247 -13.57 12.97 -24.80
CA LEU A 247 -12.31 13.06 -24.07
C LEU A 247 -11.92 14.53 -23.82
N GLU A 248 -12.08 15.41 -24.80
CA GLU A 248 -11.85 16.86 -24.66
C GLU A 248 -12.81 17.50 -23.65
N GLU A 249 -14.09 17.12 -23.66
CA GLU A 249 -15.07 17.57 -22.67
C GLU A 249 -14.70 17.12 -21.26
N LEU A 250 -14.24 15.87 -21.10
CA LEU A 250 -13.76 15.35 -19.81
C LEU A 250 -12.52 16.10 -19.32
N LEU A 251 -11.53 16.32 -20.20
CA LEU A 251 -10.31 17.06 -19.87
C LEU A 251 -10.63 18.51 -19.45
N SER A 252 -11.53 19.18 -20.18
CA SER A 252 -11.99 20.55 -19.87
C SER A 252 -12.72 20.61 -18.51
N ALA A 253 -13.56 19.62 -18.22
CA ALA A 253 -14.24 19.53 -16.92
C ALA A 253 -13.23 19.37 -15.76
N LEU A 254 -12.20 18.55 -15.94
CA LEU A 254 -11.14 18.33 -14.94
C LEU A 254 -10.28 19.58 -14.70
N GLU A 255 -9.98 20.36 -15.75
CA GLU A 255 -9.28 21.64 -15.62
C GLU A 255 -10.13 22.69 -14.88
N SER A 256 -11.45 22.66 -15.07
CA SER A 256 -12.37 23.58 -14.39
C SER A 256 -12.57 23.29 -12.90
N SER A 257 -12.31 22.06 -12.45
CA SER A 257 -12.44 21.66 -11.04
C SER A 257 -11.18 21.88 -10.19
N HIS A 258 -10.04 22.20 -10.80
CA HIS A 258 -8.79 22.55 -10.11
C HIS A 258 -8.39 24.00 -10.44
N PRO A 259 -8.79 25.00 -9.64
CA PRO A 259 -8.29 26.36 -9.84
C PRO A 259 -6.78 26.39 -9.62
N ASN A 260 -6.05 27.03 -10.54
CA ASN A 260 -4.60 27.22 -10.44
C ASN A 260 -4.17 27.60 -9.01
N PRO A 261 -3.07 27.03 -8.48
CA PRO A 261 -2.53 27.49 -7.21
C PRO A 261 -2.27 29.00 -7.28
N PRO A 262 -2.54 29.75 -6.19
CA PRO A 262 -2.38 31.19 -6.20
C PRO A 262 -0.94 31.54 -6.59
N PRO A 263 -0.73 32.59 -7.41
CA PRO A 263 0.61 32.97 -7.85
C PRO A 263 1.49 33.24 -6.62
N ASN A 264 2.68 32.64 -6.62
CA ASN A 264 3.71 32.87 -5.61
C ASN A 264 3.88 34.38 -5.38
N LEU A 265 3.49 34.83 -4.19
CA LEU A 265 3.86 36.17 -3.70
C LEU A 265 5.37 36.16 -3.52
N THR A 266 6.05 36.65 -4.54
CA THR A 266 7.46 37.00 -4.46
C THR A 266 7.61 38.08 -3.39
N GLN A 267 8.59 37.84 -2.51
CA GLN A 267 8.97 38.68 -1.39
C GLN A 267 9.15 40.15 -1.82
N GLY A 268 8.58 41.05 -1.02
CA GLY A 268 8.91 42.47 -0.95
C GLY A 268 9.13 42.84 0.52
#